data_AF-A0A0F8ZXQ6-F1
#
_entry.id   AF-A0A0F8ZXQ6-F1
#
_cell.length_a   1.000
_cell.length_b   1.000
_cell.length_c   1.000
_cell.angle_alpha   90.00
_cell.angle_beta   90.00
_cell.angle_gamma   90.00
#
_symmetry.space_group_name_H-M   'P 1'
#
loop_
_entity.id
_entity.type
_entity.pdbx_description
1 polymer ?
#
loop_
_entity_poly.entity_id
_entity_poly.type
_entity_poly.pdbx_seq_one_letter_code
_entity_poly.pdbx_strand_id
1 'polypeptide(L)'
;MDLSQTMQESLLTLLCMHNESACIIRNSLPAASFEGIYGDIARAVYPYVDRYKKAPKANLDDVLDDILSKENRKARRVERAMRMIKRIHEGKLNAEHVMSRLDKRLRYFRIKTATRELLGLFNTGVEDDESIDQMEGILNQAARDRVETFDPGIRLGDKKRAINSLLRDDSEDVFPTGIKELDQYNLGPRRKTLHILVGLKKVGKTRWLVQLAQHAAMQGARVLHVSLEMDEERMLKRYYQSFFAIAQKRTEIRRSKFKKDDFGRLTRVAYKKAKVRLALDDKRIRKELGKRIDRFGR
;
A
#
# COMPACT_ATOMS: atom_id res chain seq x y z
N MET A 1 -14.83 5.79 23.94
CA MET A 1 -13.78 4.81 23.61
C MET A 1 -13.13 4.47 24.93
N ASP A 2 -13.30 3.26 25.44
CA ASP A 2 -12.79 2.95 26.79
C ASP A 2 -11.32 2.56 26.68
N LEU A 3 -10.45 3.48 27.07
CA LEU A 3 -9.01 3.27 27.17
C LEU A 3 -8.70 2.74 28.57
N SER A 4 -7.91 1.69 28.69
CA SER A 4 -7.48 1.24 30.03
C SER A 4 -6.68 2.33 30.72
N GLN A 5 -6.75 2.41 32.04
CA GLN A 5 -6.03 3.40 32.83
C GLN A 5 -4.54 3.45 32.44
N THR A 6 -3.85 2.31 32.42
CA THR A 6 -2.43 2.20 32.03
C THR A 6 -2.12 2.73 30.64
N MET A 7 -3.06 2.60 29.70
CA MET A 7 -2.91 3.11 28.34
C MET A 7 -3.10 4.62 28.30
N GLN A 8 -4.09 5.16 29.04
CA GLN A 8 -4.28 6.61 29.17
C GLN A 8 -3.02 7.28 29.75
N GLU A 9 -2.44 6.68 30.78
CA GLU A 9 -1.21 7.14 31.44
C GLU A 9 -0.01 7.15 30.49
N SER A 10 0.18 6.06 29.75
CA SER A 10 1.27 5.94 28.76
C SER A 10 1.10 6.93 27.60
N LEU A 11 -0.12 7.10 27.10
CA LEU A 11 -0.42 8.02 26.01
C LEU A 11 -0.27 9.48 26.42
N LEU A 12 -0.74 9.85 27.61
CA LEU A 12 -0.52 11.19 28.15
C LEU A 12 0.96 11.48 28.36
N THR A 13 1.73 10.48 28.79
CA THR A 13 3.18 10.64 28.92
C THR A 13 3.82 10.94 27.57
N LEU A 14 3.46 10.20 26.52
CA LEU A 14 3.94 10.48 25.17
C LEU A 14 3.46 11.84 24.63
N LEU A 15 2.20 12.20 24.89
CA LEU A 15 1.63 13.49 24.48
C LEU A 15 2.37 14.68 25.13
N CYS A 16 2.73 14.55 26.41
CA CYS A 16 3.35 15.63 27.16
C CYS A 16 4.86 15.70 26.98
N MET A 17 5.53 14.57 26.73
CA MET A 17 7.00 14.47 26.79
C MET A 17 7.68 14.11 25.45
N HIS A 18 6.96 13.53 24.48
CA HIS A 18 7.55 13.02 23.25
C HIS A 18 7.03 13.78 22.01
N ASN A 19 7.91 14.57 21.37
CA ASN A 19 7.51 15.44 20.25
C ASN A 19 6.88 14.69 19.08
N GLU A 20 7.51 13.59 18.63
CA GLU A 20 7.02 12.84 17.46
C GLU A 20 5.66 12.20 17.74
N SER A 21 5.46 11.66 18.94
CA SER A 21 4.20 10.99 19.32
C SER A 21 3.08 11.98 19.64
N ALA A 22 3.40 13.16 20.18
CA ALA A 22 2.40 14.14 20.60
C ALA A 22 1.50 14.59 19.45
N CYS A 23 2.07 14.91 18.29
CA CYS A 23 1.29 15.29 17.11
C CYS A 23 0.41 14.14 16.61
N ILE A 24 0.93 12.91 16.61
CA ILE A 24 0.17 11.74 16.16
C ILE A 24 -1.01 11.48 17.08
N ILE A 25 -0.78 11.48 18.40
CA ILE A 25 -1.82 11.26 19.40
C ILE A 25 -2.89 12.35 19.30
N ARG A 26 -2.48 13.62 19.18
CA ARG A 26 -3.40 14.77 19.03
C ARG A 26 -4.32 14.64 17.81
N ASN A 27 -3.79 14.14 16.69
CA ASN A 27 -4.56 13.98 15.45
C ASN A 27 -5.41 12.70 15.46
N SER A 28 -4.97 11.66 16.17
CA SER A 28 -5.63 10.35 16.15
C SER A 28 -6.71 10.19 17.23
N LEU A 29 -6.61 10.95 18.33
CA LEU A 29 -7.52 10.83 19.47
C LEU A 29 -8.11 12.19 19.85
N PRO A 30 -9.45 12.35 19.87
CA PRO A 30 -10.05 13.51 20.50
C PRO A 30 -9.86 13.46 22.02
N ALA A 31 -9.76 14.63 22.67
CA ALA A 31 -9.51 14.72 24.11
C ALA A 31 -10.61 14.07 24.97
N ALA A 32 -11.83 13.99 24.43
CA ALA A 32 -12.96 13.29 25.04
C ALA A 32 -12.77 11.76 25.15
N SER A 33 -11.76 11.20 24.47
CA SER A 33 -11.39 9.78 24.59
C SER A 33 -10.67 9.46 25.89
N PHE A 34 -10.15 10.47 26.58
CA PHE A 34 -9.50 10.33 27.88
C PHE A 34 -10.51 10.61 28.99
N GLU A 35 -10.48 9.80 30.04
CA GLU A 35 -11.48 9.82 31.09
C GLU A 35 -11.05 10.70 32.28
N GLY A 36 -12.02 11.41 32.87
CA GLY A 36 -11.82 12.22 34.06
C GLY A 36 -10.66 13.22 33.91
N ILE A 37 -9.70 13.14 34.85
CA ILE A 37 -8.55 14.05 34.95
C ILE A 37 -7.64 13.96 33.72
N TYR A 38 -7.53 12.77 33.12
CA TYR A 38 -6.71 12.56 31.94
C TYR A 38 -7.24 13.36 30.74
N GLY A 39 -8.56 13.44 30.59
CA GLY A 39 -9.21 14.26 29.58
C GLY A 39 -9.07 15.76 29.83
N ASP A 40 -9.03 16.19 31.09
CA ASP A 40 -8.76 17.59 31.43
C ASP A 40 -7.33 18.00 31.04
N ILE A 41 -6.34 17.14 31.32
CA ILE A 41 -4.95 17.38 30.93
C ILE A 41 -4.82 17.39 29.40
N ALA A 42 -5.40 16.41 28.71
CA ALA A 42 -5.37 16.38 27.24
C ALA A 42 -5.99 17.65 26.64
N ARG A 43 -7.15 18.12 27.14
CA ARG A 43 -7.80 19.35 26.67
C ARG A 43 -6.93 20.59 26.85
N ALA A 44 -6.16 20.69 27.93
CA ALA A 44 -5.24 21.80 28.17
C ALA A 44 -3.98 21.71 27.28
N VAL A 45 -3.46 20.50 27.04
CA VAL A 45 -2.23 20.28 26.25
C VAL A 45 -2.46 20.40 24.74
N TYR A 46 -3.66 20.07 24.26
CA TYR A 46 -3.98 20.06 22.83
C TYR A 46 -3.73 21.41 22.11
N PRO A 47 -4.20 22.56 22.63
CA PRO A 47 -3.90 23.87 22.05
C PRO A 47 -2.40 24.16 21.91
N TYR A 48 -1.60 23.74 22.90
CA TYR A 48 -0.15 23.90 22.85
C TYR A 48 0.46 23.06 21.72
N VAL A 49 0.09 21.79 21.62
CA VAL A 49 0.56 20.89 20.54
C VAL A 49 0.11 21.41 19.17
N ASP A 50 -1.11 21.94 19.06
CA ASP A 50 -1.64 22.49 17.81
C ASP A 50 -0.85 23.71 17.35
N ARG A 51 -0.47 24.60 18.28
CA ARG A 51 0.29 25.83 18.00
C ARG A 51 1.77 25.58 17.72
N TYR A 52 2.43 24.75 18.54
CA TYR A 52 3.89 24.60 18.50
C TYR A 52 4.37 23.33 17.79
N LYS A 53 3.45 22.42 17.43
CA LYS A 53 3.75 21.10 16.84
C LYS A 53 4.81 20.32 17.62
N LYS A 54 4.84 20.50 18.93
CA LYS A 54 5.80 19.91 19.87
C LYS A 54 5.10 19.59 21.19
N ALA A 55 5.67 18.65 21.94
CA ALA A 55 5.21 18.33 23.27
C ALA A 55 5.64 19.43 24.27
N PRO A 56 4.82 19.78 25.27
CA PRO A 56 5.13 20.81 26.27
C PRO A 56 6.43 20.56 27.06
N LYS A 57 6.75 19.30 27.37
CA LYS A 57 7.93 18.90 28.16
C LYS A 57 8.07 19.72 29.45
N ALA A 58 9.08 20.60 29.51
CA ALA A 58 9.33 21.46 30.66
C ALA A 58 8.21 22.49 30.89
N ASN A 59 7.54 22.94 29.82
CA ASN A 59 6.44 23.89 29.89
C ASN A 59 5.09 23.24 30.26
N LEU A 60 5.07 21.97 30.65
CA LEU A 60 3.83 21.31 31.04
C LEU A 60 3.17 21.97 32.26
N ASP A 61 3.99 22.44 33.20
CA ASP A 61 3.51 23.13 34.40
C ASP A 61 2.81 24.45 33.99
N ASP A 62 3.41 25.23 33.08
CA ASP A 62 2.83 26.48 32.52
C ASP A 62 1.50 26.22 31.77
N VAL A 63 1.45 25.15 30.97
CA VAL A 63 0.26 24.78 30.19
C VAL A 63 -0.93 24.40 31.08
N LEU A 64 -0.67 23.97 32.31
CA LEU A 64 -1.69 23.53 33.26
C LEU A 64 -1.97 24.56 34.35
N ASP A 65 -1.40 25.76 34.28
CA ASP A 65 -1.52 26.79 35.32
C ASP A 65 -2.98 27.16 35.63
N ASP A 66 -3.83 27.29 34.61
CA ASP A 66 -5.28 27.55 34.75
C ASP A 66 -6.03 26.50 35.60
N ILE A 67 -5.49 25.29 35.69
CA ILE A 67 -6.05 24.17 36.46
C ILE A 67 -5.38 24.08 37.83
N LEU A 68 -4.07 24.33 37.91
CA LEU A 68 -3.27 24.21 39.13
C LEU A 68 -3.53 25.37 40.10
N SER A 69 -3.71 26.59 39.59
CA SER A 69 -3.97 27.81 40.38
C SER A 69 -5.26 27.80 41.20
N LYS A 70 -6.22 26.91 40.87
CA LYS A 70 -7.54 26.84 41.51
C LYS A 70 -7.56 26.13 42.87
N GLU A 71 -6.41 25.61 43.34
CA GLU A 71 -6.15 24.94 44.64
C GLU A 71 -7.18 23.91 45.14
N ASN A 72 -8.04 23.43 44.25
CA ASN A 72 -9.17 22.56 44.60
C ASN A 72 -8.79 21.07 44.54
N ARG A 73 -9.75 20.21 44.89
CA ARG A 73 -9.57 18.74 44.83
C ARG A 73 -9.14 18.25 43.44
N LYS A 74 -9.51 18.95 42.37
CA LYS A 74 -9.15 18.63 40.99
C LYS A 74 -7.68 18.98 40.71
N ALA A 75 -7.22 20.15 41.13
CA ALA A 75 -5.82 20.58 41.02
C ALA A 75 -4.85 19.57 41.65
N ARG A 76 -5.12 19.14 42.90
CA ARG A 76 -4.30 18.12 43.59
C ARG A 76 -4.22 16.78 42.85
N ARG A 77 -5.28 16.40 42.15
CA ARG A 77 -5.31 15.16 41.36
C ARG A 77 -4.54 15.29 40.05
N VAL A 78 -4.63 16.44 39.40
CA VAL A 78 -3.85 16.77 38.19
C VAL A 78 -2.36 16.77 38.52
N GLU A 79 -1.97 17.41 39.62
CA GLU A 79 -0.58 17.45 40.10
C GLU A 79 -0.02 16.04 40.37
N ARG A 80 -0.83 15.15 40.95
CA ARG A 80 -0.47 13.74 41.12
C ARG A 80 -0.26 13.03 39.77
N ALA A 81 -1.16 13.26 38.80
CA ALA A 81 -1.05 12.68 37.46
C ALA A 81 0.21 13.20 36.73
N MET A 82 0.57 14.48 36.90
CA MET A 82 1.80 15.04 36.33
C MET A 82 3.06 14.42 36.91
N ARG A 83 3.11 14.20 38.23
CA ARG A 83 4.23 13.49 38.88
C ARG A 83 4.37 12.06 38.34
N MET A 84 3.26 11.39 38.09
CA MET A 84 3.26 10.06 37.47
C MET A 84 3.73 10.11 36.02
N ILE A 85 3.30 11.09 35.21
CA ILE A 85 3.78 11.29 33.84
C ILE A 85 5.31 11.49 33.81
N LYS A 86 5.83 12.39 34.67
CA LYS A 86 7.29 12.65 34.78
C LYS A 86 8.04 11.35 35.15
N ARG A 87 7.52 10.57 36.11
CA ARG A 87 8.10 9.27 36.52
C ARG A 87 8.08 8.21 35.41
N ILE A 88 6.98 8.06 34.68
CA ILE A 88 6.88 7.10 33.56
C ILE A 88 7.85 7.48 32.45
N HIS A 89 8.03 8.78 32.19
CA HIS A 89 9.00 9.27 31.22
C HIS A 89 10.44 8.94 31.61
N GLU A 90 10.83 9.17 32.87
CA GLU A 90 12.16 8.83 33.41
C GLU A 90 12.47 7.34 33.29
N GLY A 91 11.46 6.48 33.43
CA GLY A 91 11.57 5.03 33.22
C GLY A 91 11.83 4.59 31.76
N LYS A 92 12.03 5.53 30.83
CA LYS A 92 12.28 5.29 29.39
C LYS A 92 11.19 4.46 28.74
N LEU A 93 9.96 4.97 28.78
CA LEU A 93 8.81 4.40 28.10
C LEU A 93 9.12 4.09 26.62
N ASN A 94 8.87 2.85 26.19
CA ASN A 94 8.99 2.46 24.78
C ASN A 94 7.82 3.04 23.97
N ALA A 95 8.09 4.16 23.28
CA ALA A 95 7.09 4.87 22.47
C ALA A 95 6.52 3.98 21.35
N GLU A 96 7.35 3.18 20.69
CA GLU A 96 6.93 2.30 19.58
C GLU A 96 5.90 1.27 20.04
N HIS A 97 6.14 0.64 21.20
CA HIS A 97 5.20 -0.32 21.78
C HIS A 97 3.85 0.33 22.11
N VAL A 98 3.85 1.51 22.73
CA VAL A 98 2.63 2.22 23.10
C VAL A 98 1.85 2.69 21.86
N MET A 99 2.54 3.21 20.84
CA MET A 99 1.92 3.61 19.58
C MET A 99 1.35 2.42 18.81
N SER A 100 2.03 1.27 18.80
CA SER A 100 1.50 0.03 18.22
C SER A 100 0.23 -0.45 18.94
N ARG A 101 0.17 -0.33 20.27
CA ARG A 101 -1.04 -0.63 21.04
C ARG A 101 -2.18 0.35 20.73
N LEU A 102 -1.85 1.63 20.55
CA LEU A 102 -2.83 2.64 20.14
C LEU A 102 -3.43 2.31 18.78
N ASP A 103 -2.61 2.02 17.77
CA ASP A 103 -3.10 1.68 16.43
C ASP A 103 -4.05 0.47 16.45
N LYS A 104 -3.67 -0.60 17.16
CA LYS A 104 -4.54 -1.78 17.34
C LYS A 104 -5.88 -1.41 17.98
N ARG A 105 -5.89 -0.51 18.97
CA ARG A 105 -7.11 -0.09 19.67
C ARG A 105 -7.98 0.81 18.80
N LEU A 106 -7.39 1.76 18.08
CA LEU A 106 -8.09 2.61 17.10
C LEU A 106 -8.73 1.76 16.00
N ARG A 107 -8.00 0.78 15.48
CA ARG A 107 -8.52 -0.20 14.51
C ARG A 107 -9.70 -0.98 15.05
N TYR A 108 -9.59 -1.54 16.26
CA TYR A 108 -10.70 -2.25 16.89
C TYR A 108 -11.94 -1.35 17.07
N PHE A 109 -11.75 -0.11 17.52
CA PHE A 109 -12.86 0.83 17.71
C PHE A 109 -13.55 1.19 16.39
N ARG A 110 -12.78 1.46 15.31
CA ARG A 110 -13.35 1.75 13.98
C ARG A 110 -14.19 0.59 13.45
N ILE A 111 -13.66 -0.64 13.53
CA ILE A 111 -14.43 -1.83 13.14
C ILE A 111 -15.70 -1.94 13.98
N LYS A 112 -15.61 -1.74 15.30
CA LYS A 112 -16.79 -1.79 16.18
C LYS A 112 -17.85 -0.74 15.82
N THR A 113 -17.44 0.48 15.49
CA THR A 113 -18.36 1.56 15.07
C THR A 113 -19.00 1.23 13.72
N ALA A 114 -18.20 0.83 12.73
CA ALA A 114 -18.68 0.41 11.42
C ALA A 114 -19.67 -0.75 11.52
N THR A 115 -19.38 -1.77 12.33
CA THR A 115 -20.33 -2.89 12.57
C THR A 115 -21.63 -2.39 13.18
N ARG A 116 -21.59 -1.42 14.11
CA ARG A 116 -22.81 -0.86 14.70
C ARG A 116 -23.64 -0.08 13.67
N GLU A 117 -23.00 0.71 12.82
CA GLU A 117 -23.67 1.45 11.74
C GLU A 117 -24.29 0.49 10.72
N LEU A 118 -23.55 -0.55 10.31
CA LEU A 118 -24.06 -1.61 9.45
C LEU A 118 -25.27 -2.33 10.06
N LEU A 119 -25.21 -2.69 11.35
CA LEU A 119 -26.35 -3.28 12.04
C LEU A 119 -27.56 -2.33 12.07
N GLY A 120 -27.33 -1.03 12.17
CA GLY A 120 -28.38 -0.01 12.05
C GLY A 120 -29.07 -0.08 10.69
N LEU A 121 -28.30 -0.16 9.61
CA LEU A 121 -28.83 -0.31 8.25
C LEU A 121 -29.50 -1.67 8.02
N PHE A 122 -28.98 -2.77 8.55
CA PHE A 122 -29.66 -4.07 8.48
C PHE A 122 -31.03 -4.03 9.16
N ASN A 123 -31.15 -3.30 10.26
CA ASN A 123 -32.39 -3.21 11.01
C ASN A 123 -33.46 -2.33 10.34
N THR A 124 -33.12 -1.49 9.35
CA THR A 124 -34.13 -0.72 8.60
C THR A 124 -34.90 -1.59 7.61
N GLY A 125 -34.37 -2.75 7.22
CA GLY A 125 -35.02 -3.71 6.33
C GLY A 125 -35.21 -3.24 4.89
N VAL A 126 -34.54 -2.16 4.49
CA VAL A 126 -34.55 -1.63 3.12
C VAL A 126 -33.39 -2.28 2.35
N GLU A 127 -33.73 -2.93 1.23
CA GLU A 127 -32.77 -3.60 0.33
C GLU A 127 -32.80 -2.92 -1.04
N ASP A 128 -32.26 -1.71 -1.13
CA ASP A 128 -32.10 -0.95 -2.38
C ASP A 128 -30.62 -0.68 -2.70
N ASP A 129 -30.33 -0.28 -3.95
CA ASP A 129 -28.96 0.00 -4.41
C ASP A 129 -28.27 1.07 -3.53
N GLU A 130 -29.03 2.04 -3.01
CA GLU A 130 -28.50 3.09 -2.13
C GLU A 130 -28.02 2.53 -0.77
N SER A 131 -28.79 1.63 -0.15
CA SER A 131 -28.39 0.95 1.08
C SER A 131 -27.12 0.12 0.88
N ILE A 132 -26.99 -0.55 -0.26
CA ILE A 132 -25.80 -1.35 -0.62
C ILE A 132 -24.59 -0.44 -0.76
N ASP A 133 -24.70 0.66 -1.50
CA ASP A 133 -23.62 1.65 -1.66
C ASP A 133 -23.19 2.25 -0.32
N GLN A 134 -24.14 2.54 0.58
CA GLN A 134 -23.85 3.02 1.93
C GLN A 134 -23.09 1.98 2.77
N MET A 135 -23.51 0.72 2.72
CA MET A 135 -22.83 -0.38 3.42
C MET A 135 -21.40 -0.58 2.89
N GLU A 136 -21.22 -0.56 1.57
CA GLU A 136 -19.89 -0.61 0.94
C GLU A 136 -19.03 0.59 1.34
N GLY A 137 -19.62 1.78 1.43
CA GLY A 137 -18.98 3.00 1.92
C GLY A 137 -18.41 2.84 3.32
N ILE A 138 -19.24 2.37 4.27
CA ILE A 138 -18.86 2.13 5.67
C ILE A 138 -17.72 1.10 5.77
N LEU A 139 -17.83 -0.01 5.03
CA LEU A 139 -16.79 -1.05 5.00
C LEU A 139 -15.47 -0.53 4.44
N ASN A 140 -15.53 0.21 3.33
CA ASN A 140 -14.36 0.79 2.70
C ASN A 140 -13.67 1.83 3.59
N GLN A 141 -14.44 2.67 4.29
CA GLN A 141 -13.88 3.66 5.23
C GLN A 141 -13.17 2.97 6.41
N ALA A 142 -13.81 1.96 7.01
CA ALA A 142 -13.21 1.17 8.08
C ALA A 142 -11.93 0.43 7.64
N ALA A 143 -11.83 0.07 6.35
CA ALA A 143 -10.67 -0.59 5.77
C ALA A 143 -9.53 0.38 5.37
N ARG A 144 -9.86 1.60 4.91
CA ARG A 144 -8.91 2.61 4.41
C ARG A 144 -8.22 3.39 5.52
N ASP A 145 -8.92 3.66 6.62
CA ASP A 145 -8.37 4.39 7.76
C ASP A 145 -7.41 3.50 8.56
N ARG A 146 -6.31 3.03 7.96
CA ARG A 146 -5.15 2.63 8.74
C ARG A 146 -4.56 3.92 9.27
N VAL A 147 -4.27 4.00 10.56
CA VAL A 147 -3.36 5.08 10.99
C VAL A 147 -2.05 4.72 10.32
N GLU A 148 -1.72 5.42 9.24
CA GLU A 148 -0.36 5.35 8.71
C GLU A 148 0.53 5.74 9.88
N THR A 149 1.17 4.72 10.46
CA THR A 149 2.19 4.94 11.48
C THR A 149 3.15 5.92 10.83
N PHE A 150 3.26 7.12 11.40
CA PHE A 150 4.06 8.20 10.83
C PHE A 150 5.45 7.65 10.51
N ASP A 151 5.70 7.38 9.24
CA ASP A 151 7.05 7.18 8.74
C ASP A 151 7.59 8.59 8.57
N PRO A 152 8.63 9.01 9.31
CA PRO A 152 9.28 10.30 9.10
C PRO A 152 9.87 10.44 7.68
N GLY A 153 9.74 9.41 6.85
CA GLY A 153 10.11 9.37 5.46
C GLY A 153 11.60 9.13 5.34
N ILE A 154 12.22 9.80 4.39
CA ILE A 154 13.64 9.63 4.08
C ILE A 154 14.46 10.55 4.99
N ARG A 155 15.11 9.97 6.01
CA ARG A 155 16.13 10.66 6.81
C ARG A 155 17.51 10.33 6.26
N LEU A 156 18.13 11.27 5.55
CA LEU A 156 19.48 11.08 4.99
C LEU A 156 20.57 10.93 6.07
N GLY A 157 20.30 11.35 7.31
CA GLY A 157 21.20 11.16 8.45
C GLY A 157 21.22 9.73 9.03
N ASP A 158 20.28 8.87 8.65
CA ASP A 158 20.24 7.48 9.11
C ASP A 158 21.18 6.61 8.27
N LYS A 159 22.48 6.66 8.61
CA LYS A 159 23.55 5.96 7.91
C LYS A 159 23.31 4.45 7.81
N LYS A 160 22.77 3.81 8.87
CA LYS A 160 22.53 2.37 8.88
C LYS A 160 21.40 2.00 7.92
N ARG A 161 20.27 2.72 7.96
CA ARG A 161 19.15 2.51 7.02
C ARG A 161 19.57 2.77 5.57
N ALA A 162 20.35 3.82 5.33
CA ALA A 162 20.83 4.15 3.98
C ALA A 162 21.73 3.05 3.41
N ILE A 163 22.73 2.58 4.15
CA ILE A 163 23.65 1.52 3.69
C ILE A 163 22.88 0.23 3.42
N ASN A 164 22.00 -0.19 4.34
CA ASN A 164 21.21 -1.40 4.16
C ASN A 164 20.27 -1.31 2.96
N SER A 165 19.73 -0.13 2.65
CA SER A 165 18.87 0.07 1.48
C SER A 165 19.65 0.08 0.17
N LEU A 166 20.89 0.61 0.15
CA LEU A 166 21.72 0.69 -1.06
C LEU A 166 22.34 -0.67 -1.44
N LEU A 167 22.63 -1.51 -0.45
CA LEU A 167 23.19 -2.84 -0.65
C LEU A 167 22.13 -3.93 -0.85
N ARG A 168 20.85 -3.55 -0.83
CA ARG A 168 19.76 -4.49 -1.06
C ARG A 168 19.77 -4.93 -2.52
N ASP A 169 19.79 -6.24 -2.74
CA ASP A 169 19.61 -6.81 -4.08
C ASP A 169 18.12 -6.79 -4.44
N ASP A 170 17.74 -5.92 -5.36
CA ASP A 170 16.37 -5.81 -5.87
C ASP A 170 16.18 -6.56 -7.20
N SER A 171 17.11 -7.44 -7.61
CA SER A 171 16.99 -8.18 -8.88
C SER A 171 15.75 -9.10 -8.92
N GLU A 172 15.34 -9.67 -7.79
CA GLU A 172 14.14 -10.50 -7.67
C GLU A 172 12.81 -9.72 -7.85
N ASP A 173 12.85 -8.40 -7.82
CA ASP A 173 11.64 -7.57 -7.91
C ASP A 173 11.18 -7.30 -9.35
N VAL A 174 11.90 -7.79 -10.36
CA VAL A 174 11.64 -7.50 -11.79
C VAL A 174 11.02 -8.71 -12.49
N PHE A 175 9.87 -8.48 -13.14
CA PHE A 175 9.24 -9.46 -14.02
C PHE A 175 9.95 -9.45 -15.39
N PRO A 176 10.44 -10.59 -15.90
CA PRO A 176 11.08 -10.65 -17.20
C PRO A 176 10.08 -10.45 -18.32
N THR A 177 10.59 -9.85 -19.38
CA THR A 177 9.87 -9.50 -20.59
C THR A 177 9.84 -10.67 -21.60
N GLY A 178 10.71 -11.67 -21.41
CA GLY A 178 10.92 -12.74 -22.37
C GLY A 178 11.85 -12.36 -23.52
N ILE A 179 12.45 -11.17 -23.47
CA ILE A 179 13.45 -10.69 -24.41
C ILE A 179 14.78 -10.66 -23.65
N LYS A 180 15.64 -11.63 -23.93
CA LYS A 180 16.95 -11.80 -23.26
C LYS A 180 17.73 -10.50 -23.19
N GLU A 181 17.70 -9.71 -24.25
CA GLU A 181 18.43 -8.45 -24.34
C GLU A 181 17.88 -7.33 -23.44
N LEU A 182 16.60 -7.38 -23.06
CA LEU A 182 16.00 -6.47 -22.09
C LEU A 182 16.15 -7.01 -20.67
N ASP A 183 15.97 -8.32 -20.52
CA ASP A 183 16.01 -9.01 -19.23
C ASP A 183 17.42 -9.00 -18.63
N GLN A 184 18.48 -9.07 -19.46
CA GLN A 184 19.88 -8.93 -19.00
C GLN A 184 20.16 -7.57 -18.33
N TYR A 185 19.34 -6.55 -18.60
CA TYR A 185 19.44 -5.21 -18.03
C TYR A 185 18.28 -4.89 -17.06
N ASN A 186 17.48 -5.89 -16.67
CA ASN A 186 16.33 -5.71 -15.78
C ASN A 186 15.34 -4.63 -16.25
N LEU A 187 15.13 -4.50 -17.57
CA LEU A 187 14.24 -3.50 -18.16
C LEU A 187 12.75 -3.89 -18.16
N GLY A 188 12.37 -4.84 -17.31
CA GLY A 188 10.99 -5.29 -17.14
C GLY A 188 10.20 -4.49 -16.10
N PRO A 189 8.90 -4.78 -15.95
CA PRO A 189 8.09 -4.23 -14.87
C PRO A 189 8.63 -4.64 -13.49
N ARG A 190 8.65 -3.72 -12.52
CA ARG A 190 9.11 -3.97 -11.15
C ARG A 190 7.96 -3.89 -10.15
N ARG A 191 8.00 -4.70 -9.09
CA ARG A 191 7.02 -4.64 -7.99
C ARG A 191 6.95 -3.23 -7.40
N LYS A 192 5.74 -2.77 -7.08
CA LYS A 192 5.46 -1.44 -6.51
C LYS A 192 5.92 -0.25 -7.37
N THR A 193 6.09 -0.46 -8.68
CA THR A 193 6.42 0.62 -9.62
C THR A 193 5.41 0.69 -10.75
N LEU A 194 5.38 1.83 -11.45
CA LEU A 194 4.60 2.02 -12.67
C LEU A 194 5.51 1.86 -13.89
N HIS A 195 5.31 0.81 -14.67
CA HIS A 195 6.02 0.57 -15.92
C HIS A 195 5.19 1.07 -17.11
N ILE A 196 5.69 2.08 -17.82
CA ILE A 196 4.95 2.76 -18.89
C ILE A 196 5.60 2.48 -20.24
N LEU A 197 4.82 2.00 -21.21
CA LEU A 197 5.20 1.99 -22.62
C LEU A 197 4.39 3.03 -23.39
N VAL A 198 5.07 4.07 -23.88
CA VAL A 198 4.49 5.08 -24.76
C VAL A 198 4.94 4.83 -26.20
N GLY A 199 4.03 5.04 -27.15
CA GLY A 199 4.33 4.89 -28.56
C GLY A 199 3.15 5.26 -29.45
N LEU A 200 3.41 5.50 -30.73
CA LEU A 200 2.40 5.88 -31.72
C LEU A 200 1.40 4.73 -31.98
N LYS A 201 0.32 5.03 -32.71
CA LYS A 201 -0.63 3.98 -33.15
C LYS A 201 0.11 2.94 -34.02
N LYS A 202 -0.28 1.67 -33.92
CA LYS A 202 0.28 0.53 -34.68
C LYS A 202 1.74 0.14 -34.40
N VAL A 203 2.42 0.73 -33.41
CA VAL A 203 3.80 0.32 -33.04
C VAL A 203 3.87 -0.99 -32.24
N GLY A 204 2.72 -1.52 -31.80
CA GLY A 204 2.64 -2.81 -31.10
C GLY A 204 2.49 -2.73 -29.58
N LYS A 205 2.06 -1.58 -29.02
CA LYS A 205 1.80 -1.41 -27.57
C LYS A 205 0.95 -2.53 -26.96
N THR A 206 -0.17 -2.88 -27.60
CA THR A 206 -1.03 -3.98 -27.15
C THR A 206 -0.29 -5.32 -27.17
N ARG A 207 0.56 -5.57 -28.17
CA ARG A 207 1.31 -6.82 -28.27
C ARG A 207 2.41 -6.90 -27.22
N TRP A 208 3.03 -5.77 -26.89
CA TRP A 208 3.96 -5.66 -25.77
C TRP A 208 3.30 -6.02 -24.43
N LEU A 209 2.13 -5.46 -24.13
CA LEU A 209 1.41 -5.79 -22.88
C LEU A 209 1.02 -7.27 -22.81
N VAL A 210 0.56 -7.86 -23.92
CA VAL A 210 0.26 -9.30 -23.98
C VAL A 210 1.52 -10.16 -23.76
N GLN A 211 2.67 -9.76 -24.33
CA GLN A 211 3.95 -10.43 -24.12
C GLN A 211 4.38 -10.41 -22.65
N LEU A 212 4.31 -9.25 -21.99
CA LEU A 212 4.63 -9.11 -20.58
C LEU A 212 3.71 -9.97 -19.71
N ALA A 213 2.40 -9.88 -19.97
CA ALA A 213 1.40 -10.67 -19.25
C ALA A 213 1.61 -12.18 -19.42
N GLN A 214 1.93 -12.63 -20.63
CA GLN A 214 2.26 -14.03 -20.89
C GLN A 214 3.45 -14.49 -20.06
N HIS A 215 4.55 -13.73 -20.05
CA HIS A 215 5.76 -14.14 -19.34
C HIS A 215 5.58 -14.11 -17.83
N ALA A 216 4.90 -13.09 -17.30
CA ALA A 216 4.51 -13.05 -15.89
C ALA A 216 3.63 -14.26 -15.50
N ALA A 217 2.63 -14.59 -16.32
CA ALA A 217 1.77 -15.76 -16.08
C ALA A 217 2.54 -17.08 -16.12
N MET A 218 3.48 -17.23 -17.07
CA MET A 218 4.35 -18.43 -17.17
C MET A 218 5.27 -18.61 -15.95
N GLN A 219 5.50 -17.55 -15.17
CA GLN A 219 6.24 -17.61 -13.91
C GLN A 219 5.34 -17.84 -12.69
N GLY A 220 4.05 -18.11 -12.89
CA GLY A 220 3.09 -18.33 -11.82
C GLY A 220 2.50 -17.04 -11.23
N ALA A 221 2.77 -15.86 -11.81
CA ALA A 221 2.10 -14.64 -11.38
C ALA A 221 0.64 -14.62 -11.83
N ARG A 222 -0.24 -14.04 -11.00
CA ARG A 222 -1.62 -13.75 -11.38
C ARG A 222 -1.64 -12.42 -12.12
N VAL A 223 -2.20 -12.40 -13.33
CA VAL A 223 -2.20 -11.23 -14.21
C VAL A 223 -3.63 -10.80 -14.51
N LEU A 224 -3.91 -9.51 -14.30
CA LEU A 224 -5.15 -8.85 -14.72
C LEU A 224 -4.84 -7.97 -15.94
N HIS A 225 -5.59 -8.15 -17.03
CA HIS A 225 -5.53 -7.29 -18.20
C HIS A 225 -6.83 -6.49 -18.30
N VAL A 226 -6.74 -5.16 -18.22
CA VAL A 226 -7.87 -4.26 -18.46
C VAL A 226 -7.72 -3.63 -19.83
N SER A 227 -8.65 -3.91 -20.74
CA SER A 227 -8.66 -3.37 -22.10
C SER A 227 -9.81 -2.39 -22.26
N LEU A 228 -9.49 -1.15 -22.62
CA LEU A 228 -10.47 -0.09 -22.87
C LEU A 228 -10.73 0.16 -24.37
N GLU A 229 -9.83 -0.30 -25.25
CA GLU A 229 -9.92 -0.08 -26.71
C GLU A 229 -10.44 -1.33 -27.45
N MET A 230 -10.14 -2.52 -26.93
CA MET A 230 -10.46 -3.78 -27.58
C MET A 230 -11.39 -4.64 -26.71
N ASP A 231 -12.33 -5.29 -27.38
CA ASP A 231 -13.22 -6.30 -26.81
C ASP A 231 -12.46 -7.54 -26.34
N GLU A 232 -13.07 -8.27 -25.41
CA GLU A 232 -12.47 -9.42 -24.74
C GLU A 232 -12.11 -10.53 -25.71
N GLU A 233 -12.98 -10.88 -26.67
CA GLU A 233 -12.73 -11.95 -27.63
C GLU A 233 -11.50 -11.69 -28.49
N ARG A 234 -11.31 -10.44 -28.95
CA ARG A 234 -10.10 -10.08 -29.71
C ARG A 234 -8.85 -10.12 -28.85
N MET A 235 -8.94 -9.79 -27.57
CA MET A 235 -7.81 -9.92 -26.64
C MET A 235 -7.48 -11.38 -26.33
N LEU A 236 -8.48 -12.21 -26.09
CA LEU A 236 -8.34 -13.66 -25.90
C LEU A 236 -7.60 -14.30 -27.08
N LYS A 237 -7.99 -13.94 -28.30
CA LYS A 237 -7.28 -14.38 -29.52
C LYS A 237 -5.81 -13.99 -29.51
N ARG A 238 -5.47 -12.76 -29.12
CA ARG A 238 -4.06 -12.29 -29.04
C ARG A 238 -3.27 -13.09 -28.01
N TYR A 239 -3.86 -13.39 -26.87
CA TYR A 239 -3.23 -14.20 -25.81
C TYR A 239 -2.93 -15.61 -26.31
N TYR A 240 -3.91 -16.34 -26.85
CA TYR A 240 -3.67 -17.68 -27.38
C TYR A 240 -2.67 -17.71 -28.54
N GLN A 241 -2.70 -16.70 -29.40
CA GLN A 241 -1.68 -16.55 -30.44
C GLN A 241 -0.27 -16.35 -29.86
N SER A 242 -0.16 -15.69 -28.70
CA SER A 242 1.11 -15.49 -28.00
C SER A 242 1.58 -16.75 -27.28
N PHE A 243 0.70 -17.42 -26.52
CA PHE A 243 1.00 -18.66 -25.80
C PHE A 243 1.38 -19.81 -26.73
N PHE A 244 0.68 -19.99 -27.84
CA PHE A 244 0.87 -21.13 -28.73
C PHE A 244 1.69 -20.83 -29.99
N ALA A 245 2.20 -19.60 -30.12
CA ALA A 245 2.94 -19.12 -31.28
C ALA A 245 2.21 -19.35 -32.62
N ILE A 246 0.95 -18.90 -32.70
CA ILE A 246 0.06 -19.10 -33.84
C ILE A 246 -0.06 -17.81 -34.64
N ALA A 247 0.14 -17.88 -35.96
CA ALA A 247 -0.08 -16.72 -36.83
C ALA A 247 -1.54 -16.64 -37.30
N GLN A 248 -1.95 -15.46 -37.77
CA GLN A 248 -3.29 -15.28 -38.33
C GLN A 248 -3.45 -15.94 -39.70
N LYS A 249 -2.40 -15.90 -40.53
CA LYS A 249 -2.35 -16.51 -41.85
C LYS A 249 -1.06 -17.28 -42.03
N ARG A 250 -1.06 -18.27 -42.92
CA ARG A 250 0.14 -19.05 -43.25
C ARG A 250 1.08 -18.25 -44.16
N THR A 251 1.88 -17.38 -43.56
CA THR A 251 2.80 -16.49 -44.28
C THR A 251 4.23 -16.56 -43.73
N GLU A 252 5.19 -16.02 -44.49
CA GLU A 252 6.54 -15.77 -43.97
C GLU A 252 6.51 -14.60 -42.99
N ILE A 253 7.03 -14.81 -41.79
CA ILE A 253 7.18 -13.76 -40.79
C ILE A 253 8.63 -13.28 -40.71
N ARG A 254 8.81 -12.00 -40.39
CA ARG A 254 10.11 -11.42 -40.10
C ARG A 254 10.39 -11.59 -38.61
N ARG A 255 11.38 -12.40 -38.26
CA ARG A 255 11.88 -12.56 -36.89
C ARG A 255 13.05 -11.61 -36.67
N SER A 256 12.93 -10.75 -35.66
CA SER A 256 14.04 -9.92 -35.19
C SER A 256 15.14 -10.78 -34.59
N LYS A 257 16.39 -10.51 -34.96
CA LYS A 257 17.60 -11.11 -34.40
C LYS A 257 18.54 -9.98 -33.98
N PHE A 258 18.76 -9.85 -32.68
CA PHE A 258 19.75 -8.95 -32.13
C PHE A 258 21.15 -9.42 -32.52
N LYS A 259 21.96 -8.53 -33.10
CA LYS A 259 23.39 -8.75 -33.38
C LYS A 259 24.21 -8.03 -32.32
N LYS A 260 25.22 -8.72 -31.80
CA LYS A 260 26.15 -8.22 -30.80
C LYS A 260 27.55 -8.06 -31.41
N ASP A 261 28.36 -7.16 -30.86
CA ASP A 261 29.81 -7.09 -31.13
C ASP A 261 30.57 -8.14 -30.31
N ASP A 262 31.90 -8.17 -30.46
CA ASP A 262 32.79 -9.10 -29.75
C ASP A 262 32.77 -8.86 -28.22
N PHE A 263 32.32 -7.68 -27.78
CA PHE A 263 32.16 -7.31 -26.38
C PHE A 263 30.73 -7.56 -25.86
N GLY A 264 29.86 -8.20 -26.65
CA GLY A 264 28.49 -8.55 -26.26
C GLY A 264 27.49 -7.39 -26.25
N ARG A 265 27.87 -6.20 -26.71
CA ARG A 265 27.01 -5.01 -26.80
C ARG A 265 26.10 -5.12 -28.02
N LEU A 266 24.86 -4.68 -27.87
CA LEU A 266 23.88 -4.71 -28.96
C LEU A 266 24.26 -3.67 -30.03
N THR A 267 24.57 -4.11 -31.25
CA THR A 267 24.95 -3.20 -32.35
C THR A 267 23.78 -2.92 -33.29
N ARG A 268 22.99 -3.93 -33.65
CA ARG A 268 21.83 -3.76 -34.53
C ARG A 268 20.78 -4.86 -34.39
N VAL A 269 19.55 -4.53 -34.81
CA VAL A 269 18.48 -5.50 -35.01
C VAL A 269 18.46 -5.92 -36.47
N ALA A 270 18.76 -7.19 -36.75
CA ALA A 270 18.62 -7.79 -38.07
C ALA A 270 17.27 -8.53 -38.18
N TYR A 271 16.79 -8.79 -39.39
CA TYR A 271 15.56 -9.54 -39.61
C TYR A 271 15.85 -10.81 -40.42
N LYS A 272 15.35 -11.95 -39.95
CA LYS A 272 15.36 -13.21 -40.69
C LYS A 272 13.93 -13.60 -41.06
N LYS A 273 13.75 -14.09 -42.28
CA LYS A 273 12.48 -14.71 -42.68
C LYS A 273 12.35 -16.07 -41.99
N ALA A 274 11.16 -16.35 -41.47
CA ALA A 274 10.82 -17.64 -40.88
C ALA A 274 9.43 -18.07 -41.34
N LYS A 275 9.27 -19.36 -41.59
CA LYS A 275 7.97 -19.96 -41.88
C LYS A 275 7.22 -20.21 -40.57
N VAL A 276 5.93 -19.89 -40.57
CA VAL A 276 5.05 -20.15 -39.43
C VAL A 276 4.72 -21.64 -39.34
N ARG A 277 4.74 -22.19 -38.12
CA ARG A 277 4.39 -23.60 -37.85
C ARG A 277 2.88 -23.84 -37.81
N LEU A 278 2.11 -22.93 -37.21
CA LEU A 278 0.66 -23.00 -37.07
C LEU A 278 0.01 -21.68 -37.47
N ALA A 279 -1.04 -21.74 -38.27
CA ALA A 279 -1.84 -20.58 -38.61
C ALA A 279 -3.34 -20.82 -38.44
N LEU A 280 -4.09 -19.77 -38.12
CA LEU A 280 -5.54 -19.84 -37.86
C LEU A 280 -6.37 -20.15 -39.12
N ASP A 281 -5.80 -19.97 -40.32
CA ASP A 281 -6.40 -20.31 -41.60
C ASP A 281 -6.18 -21.78 -42.00
N ASP A 282 -5.40 -22.56 -41.22
CA ASP A 282 -5.19 -23.98 -41.49
C ASP A 282 -6.45 -24.80 -41.17
N LYS A 283 -6.92 -25.63 -42.12
CA LYS A 283 -8.14 -26.46 -41.97
C LYS A 283 -8.13 -27.38 -40.72
N ARG A 284 -6.96 -27.77 -40.23
CA ARG A 284 -6.79 -28.67 -39.06
C ARG A 284 -6.57 -27.93 -37.74
N ILE A 285 -6.56 -26.59 -37.73
CA ILE A 285 -6.16 -25.81 -36.56
C ILE A 285 -7.08 -26.02 -35.35
N ARG A 286 -8.38 -26.24 -35.57
CA ARG A 286 -9.36 -26.43 -34.48
C ARG A 286 -9.03 -27.64 -33.60
N LYS A 287 -8.64 -28.76 -34.21
CA LYS A 287 -8.25 -29.98 -33.50
C LYS A 287 -6.94 -29.82 -32.74
N GLU A 288 -5.97 -29.11 -33.34
CA GLU A 288 -4.67 -28.84 -32.70
C GLU A 288 -4.80 -27.85 -31.53
N LEU A 289 -5.63 -26.82 -31.68
CA LEU A 289 -5.93 -25.83 -30.64
C LEU A 289 -6.61 -26.48 -29.43
N GLY A 290 -7.65 -27.28 -29.64
CA GLY A 290 -8.34 -27.98 -28.54
C GLY A 290 -7.36 -28.76 -27.67
N LYS A 291 -6.51 -29.60 -28.30
CA LYS A 291 -5.47 -30.37 -27.59
C LYS A 291 -4.46 -29.52 -26.80
N ARG A 292 -4.21 -28.27 -27.20
CA ARG A 292 -3.26 -27.38 -26.51
C ARG A 292 -3.94 -26.63 -25.37
N ILE A 293 -5.19 -26.22 -25.57
CA ILE A 293 -6.01 -25.56 -24.54
C ILE A 293 -6.29 -26.53 -23.39
N ASP A 294 -6.66 -27.78 -23.69
CA ASP A 294 -6.93 -28.80 -22.67
C ASP A 294 -5.71 -29.12 -21.80
N ARG A 295 -4.50 -28.98 -22.36
CA ARG A 295 -3.24 -29.13 -21.63
C ARG A 295 -2.83 -27.89 -20.85
N PHE A 296 -3.30 -26.71 -21.26
CA PHE A 296 -2.95 -25.44 -20.64
C PHE A 296 -3.90 -25.06 -19.50
N GLY A 297 -5.16 -25.50 -19.56
CA GLY A 297 -6.16 -25.27 -18.51
C GLY A 297 -6.12 -26.24 -17.33
N ARG A 298 -5.13 -27.16 -17.29
CA ARG A 298 -4.81 -28.01 -16.14
C ARG A 298 -3.60 -27.45 -15.43
#